data_AF-J7IGA2-F1
#
_entry.id   AF-J7IGA2-F1
#
_cell.length_a   1.000
_cell.length_b   1.000
_cell.length_c   1.000
_cell.angle_alpha   90.00
_cell.angle_beta   90.00
_cell.angle_gamma   90.00
#
_symmetry.space_group_name_H-M   'P 1'
#
loop_
_entity.id
_entity.type
_entity.pdbx_description
1 polymer ?
#
loop_
_entity_poly.entity_id
_entity_poly.type
_entity_poly.pdbx_seq_one_letter_code
_entity_poly.pdbx_strand_id
1 'polypeptide(L)'
;PLVCKGFNADFDGDQMAVHVPLSLEAQAEARLLMFSHMNLLSPAIGDPISVPTQDMLIGLYVLTSGNRRGICANRYNPCNRTNSKNERIADNNYKYTNEPFFCNSYDAIGAYRQKRIHLDSPLWLRWQLDQRVITSRETPIEVHYESLGTSHEIYGHYVIVRSIKKEVLCIYVRTTVGHISLYREIEEAIQGFCRAYSYGT
;
A
#
# COMPACT_ATOMS: atom_id res chain seq x y z
N PRO A 1 -8.94 19.84 -7.31
CA PRO A 1 -8.72 20.01 -5.85
C PRO A 1 -7.26 20.25 -5.43
N LEU A 2 -6.25 19.63 -6.06
CA LEU A 2 -4.85 19.75 -5.60
C LEU A 2 -4.23 21.14 -5.76
N VAL A 3 -4.73 21.95 -6.70
CA VAL A 3 -4.24 23.32 -6.94
C VAL A 3 -4.77 24.33 -5.92
N CYS A 4 -5.83 24.00 -5.16
CA CYS A 4 -6.49 24.93 -4.23
C CYS A 4 -5.52 25.51 -3.20
N LYS A 5 -4.60 24.69 -2.67
CA LYS A 5 -3.58 25.15 -1.72
C LYS A 5 -2.60 26.14 -2.35
N GLY A 6 -2.23 25.95 -3.62
CA GLY A 6 -1.34 26.85 -4.33
C GLY A 6 -1.97 28.21 -4.63
N PHE A 7 -3.28 28.23 -4.91
CA PHE A 7 -4.04 29.45 -5.12
C PHE A 7 -4.59 30.08 -3.84
N ASN A 8 -4.45 29.39 -2.70
CA ASN A 8 -5.12 29.75 -1.44
C ASN A 8 -6.62 30.01 -1.65
N ALA A 9 -7.26 29.11 -2.41
CA ALA A 9 -8.67 29.23 -2.78
C ALA A 9 -9.49 28.11 -2.12
N ASP A 10 -10.71 28.43 -1.71
CA ASP A 10 -11.70 27.47 -1.26
C ASP A 10 -12.98 27.52 -2.12
N PHE A 11 -14.08 26.93 -1.65
CA PHE A 11 -15.34 26.81 -2.39
C PHE A 11 -16.50 27.51 -1.67
N ASP A 12 -16.23 28.63 -0.99
CA ASP A 12 -17.26 29.43 -0.30
C ASP A 12 -17.82 30.60 -1.16
N GLY A 13 -17.23 30.85 -2.32
CA GLY A 13 -17.59 31.97 -3.21
C GLY A 13 -16.42 32.66 -3.90
N ASP A 14 -15.19 32.19 -3.70
CA ASP A 14 -13.98 32.71 -4.37
C ASP A 14 -14.12 32.86 -5.89
N GLN A 15 -13.59 33.97 -6.42
CA GLN A 15 -13.59 34.28 -7.86
C GLN A 15 -12.18 34.18 -8.44
N MET A 16 -12.07 33.68 -9.67
CA MET A 16 -10.79 33.59 -10.40
C MET A 16 -10.91 34.21 -11.79
N ALA A 17 -9.88 34.95 -12.19
CA ALA A 17 -9.76 35.49 -13.53
C ALA A 17 -9.25 34.43 -14.52
N VAL A 18 -9.69 34.51 -15.78
CA VAL A 18 -9.24 33.64 -16.87
C VAL A 18 -8.64 34.50 -17.97
N HIS A 19 -7.42 34.14 -18.37
CA HIS A 19 -6.68 34.82 -19.43
C HIS A 19 -6.36 33.85 -20.57
N VAL A 20 -6.45 34.32 -21.82
CA VAL A 20 -6.17 33.51 -23.02
C VAL A 20 -4.91 34.04 -23.70
N PRO A 21 -3.80 33.27 -23.74
CA PRO A 21 -2.59 33.68 -24.43
C PRO A 21 -2.77 33.60 -25.95
N LEU A 22 -2.41 34.67 -26.67
CA LEU A 22 -2.58 34.76 -28.13
C LEU A 22 -1.30 34.46 -28.90
N SER A 23 -0.16 35.01 -28.47
CA SER A 23 1.12 34.80 -29.18
C SER A 23 1.64 33.38 -29.01
N LEU A 24 2.43 32.92 -29.98
CA LEU A 24 3.01 31.57 -29.94
C LEU A 24 3.97 31.42 -28.75
N GLU A 25 4.70 32.48 -28.42
CA GLU A 25 5.62 32.53 -27.30
C GLU A 25 4.86 32.39 -25.98
N ALA A 26 3.76 33.14 -25.80
CA ALA A 26 2.94 33.06 -24.58
C ALA A 26 2.25 31.69 -24.46
N GLN A 27 1.82 31.09 -25.57
CA GLN A 27 1.27 29.74 -25.57
C GLN A 27 2.32 28.69 -25.18
N ALA A 28 3.55 28.83 -25.66
CA ALA A 28 4.66 27.94 -25.30
C ALA A 28 5.03 28.09 -23.82
N GLU A 29 5.13 29.32 -23.31
CA GLU A 29 5.40 29.60 -21.90
C GLU A 29 4.32 29.01 -20.98
N ALA A 30 3.05 29.22 -21.33
CA ALA A 30 1.93 28.67 -20.57
C ALA A 30 1.99 27.13 -20.50
N ARG A 31 2.40 26.48 -21.61
CA ARG A 31 2.47 25.01 -21.70
C ARG A 31 3.69 24.41 -21.03
N LEU A 32 4.85 25.07 -21.11
CA LEU A 32 6.12 24.52 -20.65
C LEU A 32 6.52 24.98 -19.25
N LEU A 33 6.10 26.17 -18.82
CA LEU A 33 6.50 26.72 -17.51
C LEU A 33 5.31 26.83 -16.54
N MET A 34 4.13 27.23 -17.03
CA MET A 34 2.98 27.50 -16.15
C MET A 34 2.04 26.31 -15.97
N PHE A 35 2.30 25.17 -16.61
CA PHE A 35 1.41 24.01 -16.50
C PHE A 35 1.42 23.46 -15.07
N SER A 36 0.22 23.21 -14.52
CA SER A 36 0.03 22.76 -13.13
C SER A 36 0.73 21.44 -12.78
N HIS A 37 0.92 20.52 -13.74
CA HIS A 37 1.59 19.24 -13.50
C HIS A 37 3.11 19.36 -13.34
N MET A 38 3.70 20.48 -13.77
CA MET A 38 5.12 20.78 -13.60
C MET A 38 5.38 21.55 -12.30
N ASN A 39 4.40 22.35 -11.87
CA ASN A 39 4.47 23.18 -10.67
C ASN A 39 3.93 22.45 -9.43
N LEU A 40 4.57 21.33 -9.07
CA LEU A 40 4.16 20.52 -7.91
C LEU A 40 4.83 20.94 -6.59
N LEU A 41 5.96 21.64 -6.68
CA LEU A 41 6.78 22.04 -5.53
C LEU A 41 6.68 23.54 -5.28
N SER A 42 6.88 23.94 -4.03
CA SER A 42 6.99 25.33 -3.63
C SER A 42 8.32 25.91 -4.09
N PRO A 43 8.34 27.02 -4.87
CA PRO A 43 9.58 27.67 -5.26
C PRO A 43 10.41 28.20 -4.07
N ALA A 44 9.76 28.48 -2.93
CA ALA A 44 10.40 29.07 -1.77
C ALA A 44 11.13 28.03 -0.89
N ILE A 45 10.54 26.85 -0.70
CA ILE A 45 11.01 25.84 0.27
C ILE A 45 11.38 24.51 -0.42
N GLY A 46 10.81 24.23 -1.59
CA GLY A 46 10.94 22.93 -2.27
C GLY A 46 9.92 21.88 -1.82
N ASP A 47 9.08 22.19 -0.83
CA ASP A 47 8.05 21.29 -0.33
C ASP A 47 6.92 21.06 -1.36
N PRO A 48 6.30 19.86 -1.40
CA PRO A 48 5.19 19.61 -2.30
C PRO A 48 3.95 20.42 -1.92
N ILE A 49 3.39 21.15 -2.89
CA ILE A 49 2.15 21.93 -2.73
C ILE A 49 0.93 21.07 -3.08
N SER A 50 1.03 20.29 -4.16
CA SER A 50 -0.06 19.46 -4.70
C SER A 50 -0.20 18.12 -3.96
N VAL A 51 -0.38 18.17 -2.64
CA VAL A 51 -0.51 17.00 -1.77
C VAL A 51 -1.99 16.68 -1.53
N PRO A 52 -2.40 15.40 -1.44
CA PRO A 52 -3.75 15.03 -1.02
C PRO A 52 -4.12 15.68 0.32
N THR A 53 -5.32 16.26 0.40
CA THR A 53 -5.84 16.95 1.58
C THR A 53 -7.28 16.50 1.89
N GLN A 54 -7.75 16.79 3.11
CA GLN A 54 -9.14 16.59 3.56
C GLN A 54 -9.66 15.17 3.24
N ASP A 55 -10.67 15.05 2.39
CA ASP A 55 -11.36 13.79 2.07
C ASP A 55 -10.44 12.75 1.43
N MET A 56 -9.45 13.18 0.64
CA MET A 56 -8.47 12.26 0.06
C MET A 56 -7.61 11.61 1.15
N LEU A 57 -7.21 12.39 2.17
CA LEU A 57 -6.46 11.84 3.30
C LEU A 57 -7.30 10.88 4.12
N ILE A 58 -8.58 11.20 4.35
CA ILE A 58 -9.50 10.30 5.06
C ILE A 58 -9.69 9.00 4.27
N GLY A 59 -9.89 9.10 2.95
CA GLY A 59 -10.02 7.92 2.07
C GLY A 59 -8.78 7.03 2.10
N LEU A 60 -7.58 7.62 1.97
CA LEU A 60 -6.32 6.89 2.06
C LEU A 60 -6.10 6.30 3.46
N TYR A 61 -6.47 7.03 4.51
CA TYR A 61 -6.37 6.56 5.88
C TYR A 61 -7.27 5.34 6.10
N VAL A 62 -8.55 5.40 5.71
CA VAL A 62 -9.47 4.26 5.82
C VAL A 62 -9.02 3.08 4.97
N LEU A 63 -8.49 3.34 3.76
CA LEU A 63 -7.98 2.30 2.88
C LEU A 63 -6.76 1.58 3.47
N THR A 64 -5.89 2.31 4.17
CA THR A 64 -4.65 1.77 4.77
C THR A 64 -4.78 1.49 6.26
N SER A 65 -5.92 1.82 6.88
CA SER A 65 -6.20 1.47 8.26
C SER A 65 -6.44 -0.02 8.31
N GLY A 66 -5.53 -0.74 8.95
CA GLY A 66 -5.59 -2.17 9.06
C GLY A 66 -4.88 -2.60 10.34
N ASN A 67 -5.21 -3.79 10.82
CA ASN A 67 -4.67 -4.31 12.07
C ASN A 67 -3.18 -4.66 11.86
N ARG A 68 -2.27 -3.70 12.06
CA ARG A 68 -0.80 -3.85 11.94
C ARG A 68 -0.18 -4.77 12.99
N ARG A 69 -1.00 -5.50 13.75
CA ARG A 69 -0.57 -6.56 14.65
C ARG A 69 0.20 -7.58 13.81
N GLY A 70 1.53 -7.64 13.95
CA GLY A 70 2.39 -8.62 13.28
C GLY A 70 1.99 -10.07 13.63
N ILE A 71 2.65 -11.05 13.02
CA ILE A 71 2.34 -12.47 13.28
C ILE A 71 2.38 -12.79 14.78
N CYS A 72 3.31 -12.17 15.51
CA CYS A 72 3.46 -12.30 16.96
C CYS A 72 2.21 -11.88 17.76
N ALA A 73 1.50 -10.83 17.34
CA ALA A 73 0.32 -10.36 18.05
C ALA A 73 -0.94 -11.22 17.84
N ASN A 74 -0.96 -12.08 16.80
CA ASN A 74 -2.06 -13.00 16.52
C ASN A 74 -1.74 -14.45 16.93
N ARG A 75 -0.48 -14.90 16.83
CA ARG A 75 -0.08 -16.29 17.10
C ARG A 75 0.48 -16.50 18.52
N TYR A 76 1.04 -15.46 19.13
CA TYR A 76 1.73 -15.54 20.43
C TYR A 76 1.15 -14.58 21.47
N ASN A 77 -0.11 -14.15 21.38
CA ASN A 77 -0.71 -13.34 22.43
C ASN A 77 -1.21 -14.26 23.57
N PRO A 78 -0.46 -14.44 24.68
CA PRO A 78 -0.86 -15.34 25.77
C PRO A 78 -1.76 -14.59 26.78
N CYS A 79 -1.92 -13.27 26.61
CA CYS A 79 -2.46 -12.38 27.62
C CYS A 79 -3.88 -11.94 27.29
N ASN A 80 -4.82 -12.87 27.44
CA ASN A 80 -6.20 -12.59 27.85
C ASN A 80 -6.58 -13.49 29.04
N ARG A 81 -5.61 -13.78 29.94
CA ARG A 81 -5.84 -14.63 31.11
C ARG A 81 -6.06 -13.88 32.43
N THR A 82 -6.16 -12.56 32.41
CA THR A 82 -6.30 -11.82 33.67
C THR A 82 -7.33 -10.71 33.52
N ASN A 83 -8.44 -10.90 34.24
CA ASN A 83 -9.50 -9.94 34.60
C ASN A 83 -10.77 -9.94 33.75
N SER A 84 -11.66 -10.92 33.97
CA SER A 84 -12.91 -10.66 34.70
C SER A 84 -13.68 -11.95 34.96
N LYS A 85 -14.38 -11.92 36.09
CA LYS A 85 -15.15 -12.99 36.74
C LYS A 85 -16.06 -13.73 35.75
N ASN A 86 -16.01 -15.07 35.84
CA ASN A 86 -17.10 -16.03 35.65
C ASN A 86 -18.37 -15.53 34.92
N GLU A 87 -18.35 -15.54 33.59
CA GLU A 87 -19.54 -15.90 32.83
C GLU A 87 -19.17 -17.01 31.85
N ARG A 88 -19.84 -18.16 32.01
CA ARG A 88 -19.71 -19.33 31.14
C ARG A 88 -20.31 -18.97 29.79
N ILE A 89 -19.54 -18.34 28.92
CA ILE A 89 -19.83 -18.34 27.48
C ILE A 89 -18.97 -19.45 26.88
N ALA A 90 -19.63 -20.60 26.71
CA ALA A 90 -19.15 -21.65 25.83
C ALA A 90 -19.11 -21.05 24.42
N ASP A 91 -17.91 -20.78 23.93
CA ASP A 91 -17.55 -21.02 22.54
C ASP A 91 -16.03 -21.09 22.43
N ASN A 92 -15.54 -22.30 22.67
CA ASN A 92 -14.23 -22.73 22.21
C ASN A 92 -14.21 -22.71 20.68
N ASN A 93 -13.88 -21.57 20.10
CA ASN A 93 -13.49 -21.51 18.70
C ASN A 93 -12.53 -20.34 18.46
N TYR A 94 -11.35 -20.41 19.07
CA TYR A 94 -10.15 -19.81 18.47
C TYR A 94 -9.79 -20.61 17.22
N LYS A 95 -10.71 -20.69 16.26
CA LYS A 95 -10.45 -21.25 14.95
C LYS A 95 -9.52 -20.24 14.30
N TYR A 96 -8.22 -20.53 14.34
CA TYR A 96 -7.24 -19.82 13.55
C TYR A 96 -7.72 -19.87 12.10
N THR A 97 -8.39 -18.82 11.66
CA THR A 97 -8.79 -18.67 10.27
C THR A 97 -7.49 -18.46 9.53
N ASN A 98 -7.02 -19.51 8.84
CA ASN A 98 -5.81 -19.45 8.03
C ASN A 98 -5.91 -18.21 7.11
N GLU A 99 -4.97 -17.29 7.27
CA GLU A 99 -4.90 -16.11 6.44
C GLU A 99 -4.66 -16.55 4.97
N PRO A 100 -5.45 -16.05 4.01
CA PRO A 100 -5.37 -16.52 2.64
C PRO A 100 -4.07 -16.07 1.96
N PHE A 101 -3.49 -16.97 1.16
CA PHE A 101 -2.32 -16.71 0.32
C PHE A 101 -2.76 -16.37 -1.10
N PHE A 102 -2.18 -15.31 -1.65
CA PHE A 102 -2.37 -14.85 -3.01
C PHE A 102 -1.04 -14.73 -3.73
N CYS A 103 -0.99 -15.28 -4.95
CA CYS A 103 0.17 -15.14 -5.82
C CYS A 103 0.16 -13.80 -6.59
N ASN A 104 -1.00 -13.18 -6.74
CA ASN A 104 -1.20 -11.99 -7.56
C ASN A 104 -2.15 -11.00 -6.86
N SER A 105 -1.92 -9.70 -7.08
CA SER A 105 -2.76 -8.62 -6.56
C SER A 105 -4.18 -8.66 -7.14
N TYR A 106 -4.33 -9.03 -8.41
CA TYR A 106 -5.63 -9.15 -9.07
C TYR A 106 -6.53 -10.19 -8.41
N ASP A 107 -5.97 -11.33 -7.99
CA ASP A 107 -6.73 -12.40 -7.33
C ASP A 107 -7.21 -11.94 -5.94
N ALA A 108 -6.37 -11.23 -5.20
CA ALA A 108 -6.74 -10.65 -3.90
C ALA A 108 -7.87 -9.62 -4.03
N ILE A 109 -7.78 -8.71 -5.02
CA ILE A 109 -8.82 -7.73 -5.31
C ILE A 109 -10.11 -8.41 -5.80
N GLY A 110 -9.98 -9.46 -6.62
CA GLY A 110 -11.10 -10.28 -7.07
C GLY A 110 -11.83 -10.95 -5.90
N ALA A 111 -11.08 -11.51 -4.95
CA ALA A 111 -11.65 -12.11 -3.74
C ALA A 111 -12.37 -11.08 -2.86
N TYR A 112 -11.84 -9.86 -2.75
CA TYR A 112 -12.51 -8.74 -2.08
C TYR A 112 -13.83 -8.36 -2.76
N ARG A 113 -13.83 -8.24 -4.10
CA ARG A 113 -15.06 -7.95 -4.87
C ARG A 113 -16.12 -9.03 -4.70
N GLN A 114 -15.70 -10.28 -4.54
CA GLN A 114 -16.58 -11.42 -4.23
C GLN A 114 -17.01 -11.48 -2.76
N LYS A 115 -16.64 -10.49 -1.93
CA LYS A 115 -16.90 -10.43 -0.48
C LYS A 115 -16.38 -11.65 0.30
N ARG A 116 -15.36 -12.33 -0.23
CA ARG A 116 -14.69 -13.44 0.48
C ARG A 116 -13.72 -12.95 1.54
N ILE A 117 -13.23 -11.71 1.37
CA ILE A 117 -12.21 -11.06 2.18
C ILE A 117 -12.70 -9.65 2.46
N HIS A 118 -12.47 -9.16 3.67
CA HIS A 118 -12.79 -7.80 4.08
C HIS A 118 -11.59 -6.87 3.84
N LEU A 119 -11.83 -5.55 3.78
CA LEU A 119 -10.76 -4.58 3.53
C LEU A 119 -9.62 -4.66 4.57
N ASP A 120 -9.99 -4.84 5.84
CA ASP A 120 -9.07 -4.83 6.98
C ASP A 120 -8.48 -6.20 7.30
N SER A 121 -8.96 -7.26 6.63
CA SER A 121 -8.49 -8.61 6.93
C SER A 121 -7.07 -8.84 6.39
N PRO A 122 -6.15 -9.39 7.21
CA PRO A 122 -4.79 -9.66 6.78
C PRO A 122 -4.75 -10.81 5.77
N LEU A 123 -3.89 -10.66 4.79
CA LEU A 123 -3.63 -11.67 3.77
C LEU A 123 -2.14 -11.73 3.42
N TRP A 124 -1.73 -12.82 2.79
CA TRP A 124 -0.37 -13.03 2.33
C TRP A 124 -0.29 -12.81 0.82
N LEU A 125 0.53 -11.85 0.39
CA LEU A 125 0.75 -11.59 -1.03
C LEU A 125 2.17 -12.01 -1.43
N ARG A 126 2.29 -12.76 -2.53
CA ARG A 126 3.59 -13.08 -3.12
C ARG A 126 4.25 -11.81 -3.65
N TRP A 127 5.42 -11.51 -3.11
CA TRP A 127 6.26 -10.39 -3.51
C TRP A 127 7.18 -10.80 -4.66
N GLN A 128 7.32 -9.92 -5.65
CA GLN A 128 8.24 -10.13 -6.77
C GLN A 128 9.67 -9.86 -6.31
N LEU A 129 10.59 -10.78 -6.62
CA LEU A 129 11.97 -10.74 -6.13
C LEU A 129 12.83 -9.60 -6.73
N ASP A 130 12.31 -8.84 -7.70
CA ASP A 130 13.09 -7.82 -8.43
C ASP A 130 13.40 -6.56 -7.61
N GLN A 131 12.82 -6.39 -6.41
CA GLN A 131 13.08 -5.22 -5.55
C GLN A 131 13.96 -5.58 -4.34
N ARG A 132 15.18 -5.04 -4.36
CA ARG A 132 16.28 -5.19 -3.38
C ARG A 132 16.02 -4.59 -1.98
N VAL A 133 14.84 -4.77 -1.38
CA VAL A 133 14.41 -3.97 -0.21
C VAL A 133 14.32 -4.76 1.10
N ILE A 134 14.39 -6.09 1.10
CA ILE A 134 14.35 -6.85 2.36
C ILE A 134 15.77 -7.00 2.92
N THR A 135 16.30 -5.90 3.45
CA THR A 135 17.62 -5.83 4.13
C THR A 135 17.49 -5.54 5.61
N SER A 136 16.45 -6.01 6.30
CA SER A 136 16.52 -6.09 7.76
C SER A 136 17.27 -7.36 8.17
N ARG A 137 18.33 -7.19 8.97
CA ARG A 137 19.09 -8.28 9.61
C ARG A 137 18.28 -8.90 10.76
N GLU A 138 17.03 -9.22 10.51
CA GLU A 138 16.14 -9.83 11.49
C GLU A 138 16.38 -11.34 11.55
N THR A 139 16.26 -11.92 12.74
CA THR A 139 16.22 -13.37 12.90
C THR A 139 14.80 -13.86 12.68
N PRO A 140 14.59 -14.99 11.99
CA PRO A 140 13.25 -15.55 11.82
C PRO A 140 12.66 -15.92 13.18
N ILE A 141 11.36 -15.69 13.34
CA ILE A 141 10.60 -16.04 14.55
C ILE A 141 10.41 -17.56 14.60
N GLU A 142 10.05 -18.14 13.47
CA GLU A 142 9.85 -19.58 13.30
C GLU A 142 10.44 -20.03 11.96
N VAL A 143 10.93 -21.27 11.92
CA VAL A 143 11.34 -21.91 10.67
C VAL A 143 10.65 -23.26 10.60
N HIS A 144 9.83 -23.47 9.57
CA HIS A 144 9.17 -24.74 9.31
C HIS A 144 9.88 -25.46 8.16
N TYR A 145 10.16 -26.75 8.34
CA TYR A 145 10.73 -27.61 7.31
C TYR A 145 9.66 -28.55 6.77
N GLU A 146 9.46 -28.55 5.45
CA GLU A 146 8.62 -29.53 4.77
C GLU A 146 9.41 -30.80 4.46
N SER A 147 8.72 -31.93 4.37
CA SER A 147 9.32 -33.23 4.01
C SER A 147 9.97 -33.24 2.62
N LEU A 148 9.54 -32.33 1.73
CA LEU A 148 10.12 -32.11 0.39
C LEU A 148 11.43 -31.30 0.43
N GLY A 149 11.87 -30.85 1.61
CA GLY A 149 13.12 -30.11 1.80
C GLY A 149 13.02 -28.59 1.59
N THR A 150 11.81 -28.07 1.35
CA THR A 150 11.52 -26.65 1.38
C THR A 150 11.48 -26.15 2.82
N SER A 151 12.02 -24.95 3.08
CA SER A 151 11.92 -24.31 4.40
C SER A 151 11.16 -22.99 4.32
N HIS A 152 10.21 -22.80 5.23
CA HIS A 152 9.48 -21.54 5.44
C HIS A 152 10.08 -20.81 6.63
N GLU A 153 10.80 -19.73 6.36
CA GLU A 153 11.32 -18.81 7.38
C GLU A 153 10.27 -17.72 7.61
N ILE A 154 9.67 -17.71 8.80
CA ILE A 154 8.58 -16.80 9.18
C ILE A 154 9.17 -15.64 9.99
N TYR A 155 8.97 -14.42 9.49
CA TYR A 155 9.37 -13.18 10.14
C TYR A 155 8.14 -12.42 10.65
N GLY A 156 8.31 -11.24 11.26
CA GLY A 156 7.17 -10.50 11.83
C GLY A 156 6.08 -10.14 10.82
N HIS A 157 6.48 -9.80 9.59
CA HIS A 157 5.59 -9.28 8.54
C HIS A 157 5.76 -9.93 7.18
N TYR A 158 6.71 -10.86 7.02
CA TYR A 158 6.95 -11.56 5.77
C TYR A 158 7.35 -13.01 6.02
N VAL A 159 7.22 -13.86 5.00
CA VAL A 159 7.64 -15.26 4.99
C VAL A 159 8.55 -15.48 3.79
N ILE A 160 9.70 -16.09 4.01
CA ILE A 160 10.63 -16.46 2.96
C ILE A 160 10.57 -17.97 2.78
N VAL A 161 10.29 -18.40 1.55
CA VAL A 161 10.34 -19.82 1.19
C VAL A 161 11.66 -20.10 0.51
N ARG A 162 12.46 -21.01 1.06
CA ARG A 162 13.75 -21.42 0.50
C ARG A 162 13.75 -22.87 0.05
N SER A 163 14.56 -23.14 -0.97
CA SER A 163 14.90 -24.48 -1.43
C SER A 163 15.91 -25.15 -0.50
N ILE A 164 16.12 -26.47 -0.66
CA ILE A 164 17.16 -27.26 0.01
C ILE A 164 18.55 -26.60 -0.14
N LYS A 165 18.80 -25.98 -1.31
CA LYS A 165 20.05 -25.27 -1.62
C LYS A 165 20.16 -23.88 -0.96
N LYS A 166 19.20 -23.50 -0.11
CA LYS A 166 19.04 -22.17 0.52
C LYS A 166 18.76 -21.01 -0.43
N GLU A 167 18.47 -21.29 -1.69
CA GLU A 167 17.98 -20.31 -2.66
C GLU A 167 16.56 -19.85 -2.31
N VAL A 168 16.27 -18.56 -2.44
CA VAL A 168 14.94 -18.00 -2.18
C VAL A 168 14.03 -18.29 -3.37
N LEU A 169 12.95 -19.05 -3.14
CA LEU A 169 11.97 -19.39 -4.17
C LEU A 169 10.89 -18.31 -4.30
N CYS A 170 10.36 -17.88 -3.16
CA CYS A 170 9.37 -16.82 -3.12
C CYS A 170 9.35 -16.15 -1.74
N ILE A 171 8.89 -14.91 -1.73
CA ILE A 171 8.69 -14.13 -0.52
C ILE A 171 7.20 -13.80 -0.47
N TYR A 172 6.58 -13.98 0.69
CA TYR A 172 5.23 -13.52 0.95
C TYR A 172 5.27 -12.37 1.93
N VAL A 173 4.56 -11.30 1.64
CA VAL A 173 4.41 -10.14 2.53
C VAL A 173 3.00 -10.14 3.08
N ARG A 174 2.88 -9.95 4.39
CA ARG A 174 1.59 -9.81 5.06
C ARG A 174 1.08 -8.41 4.87
N THR A 175 -0.07 -8.28 4.22
CA THR A 175 -0.65 -6.99 3.84
C THR A 175 -2.17 -7.05 3.92
N THR A 176 -2.85 -5.95 3.58
CA THR A 176 -4.31 -5.89 3.43
C THR A 176 -4.68 -5.51 2.00
N VAL A 177 -5.94 -5.76 1.63
CA VAL A 177 -6.44 -5.43 0.29
C VAL A 177 -6.29 -3.95 -0.03
N GLY A 178 -6.53 -3.08 0.95
CA GLY A 178 -6.44 -1.64 0.74
C GLY A 178 -5.01 -1.16 0.44
N HIS A 179 -4.00 -1.70 1.13
CA HIS A 179 -2.60 -1.43 0.79
C HIS A 179 -2.27 -1.92 -0.63
N ILE A 180 -2.73 -3.13 -1.00
CA ILE A 180 -2.51 -3.67 -2.35
C ILE A 180 -3.11 -2.76 -3.41
N SER A 181 -4.34 -2.28 -3.19
CA SER A 181 -4.99 -1.37 -4.12
C SER A 181 -4.18 -0.08 -4.28
N LEU A 182 -3.74 0.52 -3.17
CA LEU A 182 -2.95 1.75 -3.21
C LEU A 182 -1.62 1.58 -3.97
N TYR A 183 -0.84 0.56 -3.62
CA TYR A 183 0.46 0.34 -4.26
C TYR A 183 0.33 -0.01 -5.74
N ARG A 184 -0.74 -0.70 -6.11
CA ARG A 184 -1.04 -1.01 -7.51
C ARG A 184 -1.32 0.26 -8.32
N GLU A 185 -2.15 1.17 -7.81
CA GLU A 185 -2.42 2.45 -8.50
C GLU A 185 -1.13 3.27 -8.66
N ILE A 186 -0.25 3.25 -7.66
CA ILE A 186 1.07 3.90 -7.74
C ILE A 186 1.93 3.26 -8.83
N GLU A 187 2.00 1.92 -8.88
CA GLU A 187 2.77 1.19 -9.88
C GLU A 187 2.25 1.44 -11.30
N GLU A 188 0.92 1.39 -11.50
CA GLU A 188 0.28 1.68 -12.78
C GLU A 188 0.54 3.13 -13.23
N ALA A 189 0.51 4.10 -12.30
CA ALA A 189 0.85 5.49 -12.59
C ALA A 189 2.32 5.66 -13.01
N ILE A 190 3.26 5.00 -12.32
CA ILE A 190 4.69 5.03 -12.67
C ILE A 190 4.91 4.40 -14.05
N GLN A 191 4.32 3.22 -14.32
CA GLN A 191 4.45 2.56 -15.62
C GLN A 191 3.84 3.39 -16.75
N GLY A 192 2.69 4.03 -16.50
CA GLY A 192 2.06 4.96 -17.43
C GLY A 192 2.98 6.12 -17.79
N PHE A 193 3.65 6.71 -16.79
CA PHE A 193 4.62 7.78 -17.01
C PHE A 193 5.82 7.31 -17.84
N CYS A 194 6.41 6.16 -17.52
CA CYS A 194 7.55 5.62 -18.27
C CYS A 194 7.20 5.36 -19.75
N ARG A 195 5.99 4.86 -20.04
CA ARG A 195 5.54 4.64 -21.42
C ARG A 195 5.36 5.97 -22.18
N ALA A 196 4.73 6.97 -21.56
CA ALA A 196 4.56 8.28 -22.18
C ALA A 196 5.91 8.92 -22.57
N TYR A 197 6.94 8.76 -21.73
CA TYR A 197 8.29 9.25 -22.03
C TYR A 197 8.95 8.51 -23.21
N SER A 198 8.68 7.21 -23.36
CA SER A 198 9.28 6.39 -24.45
C SER A 198 8.71 6.65 -25.85
N TYR A 199 7.49 7.21 -25.95
CA TYR A 199 6.88 7.59 -27.24
C TYR A 199 7.21 9.04 -27.64
N GLY A 200 7.85 9.81 -26.76
CA GLY A 200 8.23 11.21 -27.00
C GLY A 200 9.66 11.41 -27.50
N THR A 201 10.42 10.33 -27.70
CA THR A 201 11.75 10.31 -28.34
C THR A 201 11.67 9.65 -29.70
#